data_AF-A0ABD3DTA3-F1
#
_entry.id   AF-A0ABD3DTA3-F1
#
_cell.length_a   1.000
_cell.length_b   1.000
_cell.length_c   1.000
_cell.angle_alpha   90.00
_cell.angle_beta   90.00
_cell.angle_gamma   90.00
#
_symmetry.space_group_name_H-M   'P 1'
#
loop_
_entity.id
_entity.type
_entity.pdbx_description
1 polymer ?
#
loop_
_entity_poly.entity_id
_entity_poly.type
_entity_poly.pdbx_seq_one_letter_code
_entity_poly.pdbx_strand_id
1 'polypeptide(L)'
;MAQLENYENSMSKISVFEPGNYIVKTIKVKKCGVASPPPAKLLVFSPEFEGTYPVLLFCHGYCTNNTWYSQILSHVSSHGYIVVAPQFYQCLLISLNDEIKTAAKVTNWLPQGLTQSLPQHVKPNLTKLSLMGHSRGGKVAFALALGHEPTSLKFKALLGLDPVSMPNPPAWVEPSILSYVPRSFELSIPIGIVGTGLSNRKSGCFFPPLAPDGFNSSEFFNESKPPCCYFRAKDYGHCDVLDESKLGLASWVCKSGKGCKEKMRRGVGGVVVAFLKAYLGGEFQDLEGVVCGKDVAPITFDPVICIKE
;
A
#
# COMPACT_ATOMS: atom_id res chain seq x y z
N MET A 1 3.64 37.55 2.59
CA MET A 1 2.37 37.33 1.89
C MET A 1 2.61 37.16 0.39
N ALA A 2 3.02 38.19 -0.36
CA ALA A 2 3.27 38.07 -1.82
C ALA A 2 4.42 37.13 -2.23
N GLN A 3 5.41 36.87 -1.36
CA GLN A 3 6.49 35.92 -1.64
C GLN A 3 6.11 34.44 -1.38
N LEU A 4 5.04 34.18 -0.61
CA LEU A 4 4.50 32.83 -0.41
C LEU A 4 3.59 32.45 -1.58
N GLU A 5 2.75 33.38 -2.05
CA GLU A 5 1.90 33.19 -3.23
C GLU A 5 2.72 33.00 -4.53
N ASN A 6 3.88 33.66 -4.65
CA ASN A 6 4.77 33.46 -5.80
C ASN A 6 5.59 32.16 -5.74
N TYR A 7 5.72 31.51 -4.58
CA TYR A 7 6.40 30.21 -4.46
C TYR A 7 5.46 29.06 -4.80
N GLU A 8 4.16 29.19 -4.49
CA GLU A 8 3.12 28.23 -4.88
C GLU A 8 2.86 28.23 -6.39
N ASN A 9 3.09 29.37 -7.08
CA ASN A 9 2.74 29.55 -8.49
C ASN A 9 3.85 29.18 -9.50
N SER A 10 5.01 28.68 -9.04
CA SER A 10 6.18 28.39 -9.90
C SER A 10 6.67 26.94 -9.85
N MET A 11 6.05 26.06 -9.07
CA MET A 11 6.39 24.63 -9.10
C MET A 11 5.63 23.98 -10.26
N SER A 12 6.32 23.67 -11.35
CA SER A 12 5.79 22.77 -12.37
C SER A 12 5.22 21.55 -11.66
N LYS A 13 3.92 21.26 -11.85
CA LYS A 13 3.23 20.17 -11.15
C LYS A 13 4.03 18.88 -11.33
N ILE A 14 4.71 18.45 -10.27
CA ILE A 14 5.54 17.23 -10.33
C ILE A 14 4.60 16.06 -10.55
N SER A 15 4.90 15.28 -11.60
CA SER A 15 4.17 14.06 -11.89
C SER A 15 4.15 13.16 -10.67
N VAL A 16 3.00 12.58 -10.35
CA VAL A 16 2.86 11.59 -9.27
C VAL A 16 3.79 10.39 -9.42
N PHE A 17 4.29 10.13 -10.63
CA PHE A 17 5.24 9.07 -10.95
C PHE A 17 6.71 9.42 -10.69
N GLU A 18 7.03 10.68 -10.39
CA GLU A 18 8.35 11.11 -9.95
C GLU A 18 8.39 11.23 -8.41
N PRO A 19 9.57 11.18 -7.77
CA PRO A 19 9.70 11.55 -6.37
C PRO A 19 9.08 12.93 -6.12
N GLY A 20 8.32 13.06 -5.04
CA GLY A 20 7.69 14.32 -4.66
C GLY A 20 8.67 15.31 -4.03
N ASN A 21 8.15 16.46 -3.61
CA ASN A 21 8.95 17.59 -3.14
C ASN A 21 9.50 17.46 -1.71
N TYR A 22 9.04 16.46 -0.95
CA TYR A 22 9.42 16.31 0.44
C TYR A 22 10.64 15.40 0.58
N ILE A 23 11.66 15.90 1.29
CA ILE A 23 12.75 15.07 1.79
C ILE A 23 12.17 14.09 2.82
N VAL A 24 12.53 12.82 2.69
CA VAL A 24 11.97 11.72 3.50
C VAL A 24 12.99 11.23 4.52
N LYS A 25 12.61 11.24 5.79
CA LYS A 25 13.34 10.60 6.87
C LYS A 25 12.81 9.20 7.13
N THR A 26 13.70 8.22 7.12
CA THR A 26 13.39 6.84 7.54
C THR A 26 13.72 6.64 9.02
N ILE A 27 12.73 6.19 9.80
CA ILE A 27 12.80 6.03 11.25
C ILE A 27 12.50 4.58 11.61
N LYS A 28 13.38 3.97 12.42
CA LYS A 28 13.19 2.61 12.95
C LYS A 28 12.70 2.69 14.39
N VAL A 29 11.43 2.37 14.62
CA VAL A 29 10.85 2.37 15.97
C VAL A 29 10.97 0.97 16.56
N LYS A 30 11.70 0.86 17.68
CA LYS A 30 11.92 -0.40 18.39
C LYS A 30 10.82 -0.63 19.44
N LYS A 31 10.56 -1.89 19.79
CA LYS A 31 9.58 -2.29 20.82
C LYS A 31 9.92 -1.84 22.25
N CYS A 32 11.14 -1.39 22.53
CA CYS A 32 11.61 -1.11 23.88
C CYS A 32 12.29 0.26 23.94
N GLY A 33 12.26 0.90 25.11
CA GLY A 33 12.99 2.14 25.38
C GLY A 33 12.27 3.43 24.99
N VAL A 34 10.94 3.39 24.80
CA VAL A 34 10.10 4.57 24.56
C VAL A 34 8.90 4.56 25.50
N ALA A 35 8.36 5.74 25.84
CA ALA A 35 7.26 5.88 26.80
C ALA A 35 5.99 5.10 26.38
N SER A 36 5.75 4.97 25.07
CA SER A 36 4.66 4.18 24.49
C SER A 36 5.22 3.18 23.46
N PRO A 37 5.64 1.97 23.88
CA PRO A 37 6.28 1.01 22.97
C PRO A 37 5.33 0.51 21.88
N PRO A 38 5.77 0.43 20.60
CA PRO A 38 4.93 -0.07 19.53
C PRO A 38 4.70 -1.59 19.65
N PRO A 39 3.52 -2.10 19.22
CA PRO A 39 3.21 -3.54 19.25
C PRO A 39 4.11 -4.40 18.34
N ALA A 40 4.74 -3.77 17.34
CA ALA A 40 5.64 -4.36 16.37
C ALA A 40 6.90 -3.48 16.21
N LYS A 41 7.98 -4.03 15.63
CA LYS A 41 9.04 -3.16 15.10
C LYS A 41 8.44 -2.38 13.93
N LEU A 42 8.62 -1.07 13.88
CA LEU A 42 8.06 -0.24 12.81
C LEU A 42 9.18 0.35 11.96
N LEU A 43 8.94 0.42 10.66
CA LEU A 43 9.67 1.27 9.74
C LEU A 43 8.73 2.42 9.38
N VAL A 44 9.12 3.65 9.69
CA VAL A 44 8.33 4.85 9.43
C VAL A 44 9.06 5.72 8.41
N PHE A 45 8.35 6.16 7.38
CA PHE A 45 8.81 7.17 6.42
C PHE A 45 8.03 8.45 6.69
N SER A 46 8.74 9.54 6.94
CA SER A 46 8.15 10.83 7.30
C SER A 46 8.75 11.94 6.46
N PRO A 47 7.94 12.91 6.00
CA PRO A 47 8.48 14.20 5.55
C PRO A 47 9.34 14.83 6.64
N GLU A 48 10.38 15.57 6.24
CA GLU A 48 11.24 16.32 7.16
C GLU A 48 10.79 17.75 7.40
N PHE A 49 9.88 18.29 6.60
CA PHE A 49 9.43 19.68 6.74
C PHE A 49 8.28 19.82 7.73
N GLU A 50 8.17 20.98 8.37
CA GLU A 50 7.08 21.29 9.30
C GLU A 50 5.74 21.16 8.60
N GLY A 51 4.80 20.45 9.25
CA GLY A 51 3.51 20.22 8.66
C GLY A 51 2.68 19.17 9.36
N THR A 52 1.43 19.08 8.92
CA THR A 52 0.47 18.07 9.36
C THR A 52 0.12 17.19 8.18
N TYR A 53 0.49 15.91 8.24
CA TYR A 53 0.45 15.02 7.08
C TYR A 53 -0.52 13.85 7.27
N PRO A 54 -1.29 13.45 6.24
CA PRO A 54 -2.07 12.21 6.26
C PRO A 54 -1.18 10.99 6.54
N VAL A 55 -1.77 9.94 7.09
CA VAL A 55 -1.07 8.72 7.50
C VAL A 55 -1.49 7.54 6.64
N LEU A 56 -0.51 6.74 6.21
CA LEU A 56 -0.71 5.47 5.51
C LEU A 56 -0.13 4.32 6.35
N LEU A 57 -0.97 3.39 6.78
CA LEU A 57 -0.53 2.14 7.38
C LEU A 57 -0.28 1.10 6.28
N PHE A 58 0.92 0.51 6.23
CA PHE A 58 1.32 -0.45 5.20
C PHE A 58 1.55 -1.87 5.75
N CYS A 59 0.86 -2.85 5.16
CA CYS A 59 0.95 -4.27 5.48
C CYS A 59 1.80 -5.02 4.43
N HIS A 60 2.98 -5.52 4.82
CA HIS A 60 3.86 -6.25 3.90
C HIS A 60 3.35 -7.67 3.57
N GLY A 61 3.82 -8.24 2.45
CA GLY A 61 3.49 -9.60 2.00
C GLY A 61 4.13 -10.73 2.82
N TYR A 62 3.75 -11.97 2.52
CA TYR A 62 4.28 -13.17 3.18
C TYR A 62 5.77 -13.40 2.90
N CYS A 63 6.53 -13.89 3.88
CA CYS A 63 7.99 -14.08 3.79
C CYS A 63 8.78 -12.82 3.39
N THR A 64 8.20 -11.63 3.56
CA THR A 64 8.87 -10.36 3.24
C THR A 64 9.13 -9.53 4.49
N ASN A 65 10.02 -8.54 4.36
CA ASN A 65 10.30 -7.57 5.40
C ASN A 65 9.74 -6.20 4.99
N ASN A 66 9.31 -5.37 5.95
CA ASN A 66 8.86 -4.01 5.66
C ASN A 66 9.93 -3.17 4.94
N THR A 67 11.21 -3.45 5.17
CA THR A 67 12.34 -2.81 4.47
C THR A 67 12.44 -3.12 2.98
N TRP A 68 11.79 -4.18 2.50
CA TRP A 68 11.83 -4.57 1.08
C TRP A 68 10.92 -3.72 0.19
N TYR A 69 10.15 -2.82 0.79
CA TYR A 69 9.24 -1.89 0.12
C TYR A 69 9.76 -0.45 0.23
N SER A 70 11.01 -0.25 0.65
CA SER A 70 11.49 1.08 1.05
C SER A 70 11.39 2.10 -0.08
N GLN A 71 11.59 1.71 -1.34
CA GLN A 71 11.52 2.64 -2.46
C GLN A 71 10.08 3.12 -2.71
N ILE A 72 9.09 2.22 -2.72
CA ILE A 72 7.68 2.62 -2.92
C ILE A 72 7.13 3.38 -1.71
N LEU A 73 7.48 2.99 -0.49
CA LEU A 73 7.02 3.70 0.72
C LEU A 73 7.67 5.08 0.85
N SER A 74 8.95 5.21 0.47
CA SER A 74 9.63 6.50 0.37
C SER A 74 9.02 7.37 -0.73
N HIS A 75 8.69 6.79 -1.88
CA HIS A 75 7.98 7.50 -2.96
C HIS A 75 6.69 8.13 -2.43
N VAL A 76 5.82 7.35 -1.80
CA VAL A 76 4.58 7.88 -1.21
C VAL A 76 4.86 8.97 -0.17
N SER A 77 5.86 8.77 0.69
CA SER A 77 6.20 9.77 1.72
C SER A 77 6.74 11.08 1.14
N SER A 78 7.48 11.02 0.03
CA SER A 78 7.99 12.20 -0.69
C SER A 78 6.88 13.09 -1.27
N HIS A 79 5.65 12.56 -1.37
CA HIS A 79 4.44 13.30 -1.75
C HIS A 79 3.65 13.85 -0.56
N GLY A 80 4.22 13.85 0.65
CA GLY A 80 3.60 14.47 1.83
C GLY A 80 2.72 13.52 2.64
N TYR A 81 3.15 12.26 2.79
CA TYR A 81 2.46 11.27 3.62
C TYR A 81 3.40 10.71 4.68
N ILE A 82 2.88 10.46 5.88
CA ILE A 82 3.58 9.65 6.89
C ILE A 82 3.22 8.20 6.64
N VAL A 83 4.19 7.36 6.31
CA VAL A 83 3.97 5.93 6.06
C VAL A 83 4.47 5.12 7.24
N VAL A 84 3.60 4.33 7.86
CA VAL A 84 3.92 3.44 8.98
C VAL A 84 3.85 1.99 8.49
N ALA A 85 4.98 1.29 8.53
CA ALA A 85 5.07 -0.10 8.07
C ALA A 85 5.50 -1.03 9.23
N PRO A 86 4.58 -1.72 9.91
CA PRO A 86 4.95 -2.73 10.89
C PRO A 86 5.68 -3.91 10.27
N GLN A 87 6.63 -4.48 11.00
CA GLN A 87 7.17 -5.81 10.74
C GLN A 87 6.34 -6.82 11.54
N PHE A 88 5.53 -7.63 10.86
CA PHE A 88 4.60 -8.54 11.52
C PHE A 88 5.31 -9.71 12.22
N TYR A 89 6.40 -10.21 11.64
CA TYR A 89 7.12 -11.38 12.16
C TYR A 89 8.61 -11.33 11.83
N GLN A 90 9.41 -12.03 12.62
CA GLN A 90 10.84 -12.24 12.39
C GLN A 90 11.12 -13.65 11.81
N CYS A 91 10.19 -14.60 11.98
CA CYS A 91 10.27 -15.99 11.51
C CYS A 91 8.95 -16.37 10.81
N LEU A 92 8.99 -17.33 9.87
CA LEU A 92 7.93 -17.63 8.89
C LEU A 92 6.60 -18.18 9.47
N LEU A 93 6.51 -18.40 10.79
CA LEU A 93 5.43 -19.16 11.43
C LEU A 93 4.28 -18.30 11.99
N ILE A 94 3.96 -17.15 11.40
CA ILE A 94 2.82 -16.33 11.87
C ILE A 94 1.51 -16.72 11.18
N SER A 95 0.44 -16.81 11.97
CA SER A 95 -0.92 -16.95 11.43
C SER A 95 -1.42 -15.63 10.82
N LEU A 96 -2.36 -15.67 9.88
CA LEU A 96 -2.93 -14.46 9.30
C LEU A 96 -3.68 -13.64 10.34
N ASN A 97 -4.41 -14.31 11.23
CA ASN A 97 -5.09 -13.68 12.36
C ASN A 97 -4.11 -12.89 13.24
N ASP A 98 -2.90 -13.40 13.48
CA ASP A 98 -1.90 -12.66 14.26
C ASP A 98 -1.34 -11.44 13.52
N GLU A 99 -1.23 -11.48 12.19
CA GLU A 99 -0.88 -10.32 11.37
C GLU A 99 -1.98 -9.24 11.46
N ILE A 100 -3.26 -9.64 11.32
CA ILE A 100 -4.41 -8.72 11.44
C ILE A 100 -4.46 -8.11 12.85
N LYS A 101 -4.32 -8.92 13.91
CA LYS A 101 -4.23 -8.45 15.30
C LYS A 101 -3.08 -7.47 15.50
N THR A 102 -1.94 -7.74 14.89
CA THR A 102 -0.77 -6.86 14.98
C THR A 102 -1.04 -5.53 14.27
N ALA A 103 -1.62 -5.55 13.07
CA ALA A 103 -2.02 -4.35 12.34
C ALA A 103 -3.07 -3.52 13.11
N ALA A 104 -4.06 -4.17 13.73
CA ALA A 104 -5.06 -3.52 14.59
C ALA A 104 -4.40 -2.86 15.82
N LYS A 105 -3.52 -3.59 16.52
CA LYS A 105 -2.78 -3.04 17.67
C LYS A 105 -1.92 -1.84 17.26
N VAL A 106 -1.24 -1.90 16.12
CA VAL A 106 -0.44 -0.77 15.60
C VAL A 106 -1.34 0.42 15.29
N THR A 107 -2.50 0.19 14.67
CA THR A 107 -3.51 1.22 14.43
C THR A 107 -3.94 1.90 15.74
N ASN A 108 -4.18 1.12 16.79
CA ASN A 108 -4.57 1.61 18.11
C ASN A 108 -3.45 2.35 18.86
N TRP A 109 -2.20 2.06 18.52
CA TRP A 109 -1.03 2.73 19.07
C TRP A 109 -0.76 4.10 18.42
N LEU A 110 -1.21 4.33 17.17
CA LEU A 110 -0.91 5.55 16.42
C LEU A 110 -1.22 6.86 17.18
N PRO A 111 -2.37 7.04 17.86
CA PRO A 111 -2.70 8.30 18.52
C PRO A 111 -1.70 8.76 19.59
N GLN A 112 -1.08 7.80 20.29
CA GLN A 112 -0.18 8.10 21.40
C GLN A 112 1.29 7.99 20.99
N GLY A 113 1.65 6.95 20.25
CA GLY A 113 3.05 6.63 20.01
C GLY A 113 3.64 7.16 18.69
N LEU A 114 2.81 7.45 17.67
CA LEU A 114 3.34 7.90 16.39
C LEU A 114 3.99 9.28 16.52
N THR A 115 3.31 10.24 17.17
CA THR A 115 3.84 11.60 17.38
C THR A 115 5.19 11.61 18.10
N GLN A 116 5.38 10.73 19.09
CA GLN A 116 6.65 10.60 19.83
C GLN A 116 7.79 10.05 18.96
N SER A 117 7.46 9.39 17.85
CA SER A 117 8.41 8.75 16.94
C SER A 117 8.77 9.62 15.74
N LEU A 118 8.10 10.77 15.55
CA LEU A 118 8.27 11.65 14.40
C LEU A 118 9.23 12.82 14.71
N PRO A 119 9.76 13.51 13.68
CA PRO A 119 10.43 14.80 13.89
C PRO A 119 9.54 15.78 14.67
N GLN A 120 10.13 16.61 15.53
CA GLN A 120 9.41 17.45 16.50
C GLN A 120 8.33 18.36 15.88
N HIS A 121 8.54 18.81 14.65
CA HIS A 121 7.68 19.72 13.88
C HIS A 121 6.75 19.00 12.90
N VAL A 122 6.72 17.67 12.90
CA VAL A 122 5.88 16.86 12.02
C VAL A 122 4.72 16.27 12.83
N LYS A 123 3.49 16.55 12.41
CA LYS A 123 2.28 16.08 13.08
C LYS A 123 1.52 15.07 12.22
N PRO A 124 1.10 13.91 12.76
CA PRO A 124 0.28 12.96 12.02
C PRO A 124 -1.20 13.39 12.02
N ASN A 125 -1.81 13.45 10.84
CA ASN A 125 -3.24 13.65 10.68
C ASN A 125 -3.99 12.32 10.65
N LEU A 126 -4.35 11.82 11.83
CA LEU A 126 -5.06 10.55 11.96
C LEU A 126 -6.53 10.61 11.52
N THR A 127 -7.08 11.79 11.25
CA THR A 127 -8.41 11.92 10.61
C THR A 127 -8.37 11.54 9.12
N LYS A 128 -7.18 11.56 8.51
CA LYS A 128 -6.88 11.13 7.14
C LYS A 128 -5.97 9.89 7.15
N LEU A 129 -6.41 8.85 7.87
CA LEU A 129 -5.71 7.56 7.93
C LEU A 129 -6.15 6.66 6.77
N SER A 130 -5.19 6.12 6.03
CA SER A 130 -5.39 5.13 4.96
C SER A 130 -4.68 3.83 5.28
N LEU A 131 -5.13 2.76 4.63
CA LEU A 131 -4.58 1.41 4.80
C LEU A 131 -4.15 0.86 3.44
N MET A 132 -2.97 0.28 3.36
CA MET A 132 -2.48 -0.38 2.16
C MET A 132 -1.80 -1.70 2.50
N GLY A 133 -1.86 -2.67 1.60
CA GLY A 133 -1.06 -3.89 1.76
C GLY A 133 -0.70 -4.56 0.45
N HIS A 134 0.41 -5.29 0.45
CA HIS A 134 0.86 -6.08 -0.70
C HIS A 134 0.66 -7.58 -0.48
N SER A 135 0.22 -8.32 -1.50
CA SER A 135 0.12 -9.79 -1.45
C SER A 135 -0.76 -10.24 -0.26
N ARG A 136 -0.28 -11.15 0.59
CA ARG A 136 -0.93 -11.54 1.86
C ARG A 136 -1.18 -10.33 2.77
N GLY A 137 -0.29 -9.34 2.77
CA GLY A 137 -0.51 -8.07 3.47
C GLY A 137 -1.69 -7.26 2.91
N GLY A 138 -2.00 -7.42 1.62
CA GLY A 138 -3.23 -6.91 1.02
C GLY A 138 -4.47 -7.58 1.63
N LYS A 139 -4.46 -8.90 1.80
CA LYS A 139 -5.51 -9.61 2.54
C LYS A 139 -5.63 -9.12 3.99
N VAL A 140 -4.51 -8.90 4.69
CA VAL A 140 -4.50 -8.30 6.04
C VAL A 140 -5.18 -6.92 6.03
N ALA A 141 -4.86 -6.07 5.05
CA ALA A 141 -5.43 -4.74 4.91
C ALA A 141 -6.95 -4.80 4.70
N PHE A 142 -7.43 -5.63 3.78
CA PHE A 142 -8.87 -5.81 3.53
C PHE A 142 -9.58 -6.40 4.75
N ALA A 143 -9.03 -7.43 5.38
CA ALA A 143 -9.62 -8.03 6.58
C ALA A 143 -9.74 -7.02 7.73
N LEU A 144 -8.70 -6.20 7.94
CA LEU A 144 -8.75 -5.16 8.98
C LEU A 144 -9.79 -4.08 8.65
N ALA A 145 -9.88 -3.63 7.39
CA ALA A 145 -10.87 -2.66 6.96
C ALA A 145 -12.32 -3.19 7.11
N LEU A 146 -12.53 -4.48 6.84
CA LEU A 146 -13.82 -5.19 6.99
C LEU A 146 -14.21 -5.46 8.46
N GLY A 147 -13.38 -5.04 9.42
CA GLY A 147 -13.71 -5.13 10.85
C GLY A 147 -13.42 -6.49 11.48
N HIS A 148 -12.54 -7.31 10.90
CA HIS A 148 -12.14 -8.58 11.50
C HIS A 148 -11.35 -8.41 12.81
N GLU A 149 -10.83 -7.22 13.11
CA GLU A 149 -10.25 -6.86 14.41
C GLU A 149 -10.64 -5.41 14.75
N PRO A 150 -10.89 -5.09 16.04
CA PRO A 150 -11.33 -3.76 16.44
C PRO A 150 -10.21 -2.73 16.36
N THR A 151 -10.50 -1.60 15.71
CA THR A 151 -9.62 -0.43 15.67
C THR A 151 -10.30 0.79 16.30
N SER A 152 -9.52 1.57 17.03
CA SER A 152 -9.89 2.86 17.63
C SER A 152 -9.96 3.99 16.58
N LEU A 153 -9.34 3.79 15.42
CA LEU A 153 -9.34 4.72 14.29
C LEU A 153 -10.12 4.12 13.12
N LYS A 154 -10.74 5.00 12.33
CA LYS A 154 -11.42 4.64 11.08
C LYS A 154 -10.50 4.94 9.90
N PHE A 155 -10.40 4.01 8.96
CA PHE A 155 -9.74 4.24 7.69
C PHE A 155 -10.60 5.10 6.77
N LYS A 156 -9.97 5.87 5.88
CA LYS A 156 -10.60 6.77 4.91
C LYS A 156 -10.38 6.35 3.47
N ALA A 157 -9.44 5.45 3.24
CA ALA A 157 -9.13 4.86 1.94
C ALA A 157 -8.42 3.52 2.16
N LEU A 158 -8.65 2.57 1.25
CA LEU A 158 -8.03 1.25 1.26
C LEU A 158 -7.33 0.99 -0.07
N LEU A 159 -6.07 0.52 -0.03
CA LEU A 159 -5.32 0.13 -1.22
C LEU A 159 -4.80 -1.31 -1.16
N GLY A 160 -4.98 -2.06 -2.24
CA GLY A 160 -4.41 -3.40 -2.43
C GLY A 160 -3.35 -3.41 -3.51
N LEU A 161 -2.12 -3.75 -3.17
CA LEU A 161 -1.05 -4.03 -4.14
C LEU A 161 -1.01 -5.52 -4.40
N ASP A 162 -1.55 -5.93 -5.54
CA ASP A 162 -1.72 -7.31 -5.98
C ASP A 162 -2.15 -8.24 -4.83
N PRO A 163 -3.26 -7.94 -4.12
CA PRO A 163 -3.69 -8.72 -2.97
C PRO A 163 -4.00 -10.17 -3.36
N VAL A 164 -3.74 -11.10 -2.43
CA VAL A 164 -4.00 -12.52 -2.65
C VAL A 164 -4.76 -13.15 -1.48
N SER A 165 -5.73 -14.01 -1.81
CA SER A 165 -6.54 -14.74 -0.83
C SER A 165 -6.32 -16.25 -0.85
N MET A 166 -5.22 -16.72 -1.45
CA MET A 166 -4.96 -18.16 -1.55
C MET A 166 -4.99 -18.86 -0.19
N PRO A 167 -5.59 -20.07 -0.09
CA PRO A 167 -5.41 -20.97 1.04
C PRO A 167 -3.96 -21.47 1.07
N ASN A 168 -3.27 -21.37 2.21
CA ASN A 168 -1.97 -22.01 2.42
C ASN A 168 -2.16 -23.29 3.26
N PRO A 169 -1.63 -24.46 2.86
CA PRO A 169 -1.64 -25.64 3.72
C PRO A 169 -0.89 -25.40 5.04
N PRO A 170 -1.29 -26.02 6.17
CA PRO A 170 -2.36 -27.01 6.32
C PRO A 170 -3.72 -26.41 6.74
N ALA A 171 -3.88 -25.08 6.77
CA ALA A 171 -5.08 -24.42 7.27
C ALA A 171 -5.62 -23.45 6.22
N TRP A 172 -6.89 -23.62 5.83
CA TRP A 172 -7.65 -22.57 5.15
C TRP A 172 -7.47 -21.28 5.95
N VAL A 173 -6.70 -20.35 5.41
CA VAL A 173 -6.18 -19.23 6.19
C VAL A 173 -7.33 -18.27 6.44
N GLU A 174 -7.93 -18.39 7.62
CA GLU A 174 -8.90 -17.45 8.16
C GLU A 174 -8.29 -16.04 8.32
N PRO A 175 -9.09 -14.98 8.12
CA PRO A 175 -10.48 -15.02 7.69
C PRO A 175 -10.62 -15.26 6.17
N SER A 176 -11.69 -15.98 5.80
CA SER A 176 -12.16 -15.95 4.41
C SER A 176 -12.84 -14.60 4.19
N ILE A 177 -12.17 -13.71 3.48
CA ILE A 177 -12.73 -12.38 3.17
C ILE A 177 -13.44 -12.36 1.82
N LEU A 178 -13.05 -13.22 0.86
CA LEU A 178 -13.69 -13.30 -0.44
C LEU A 178 -14.94 -14.17 -0.34
N SER A 179 -16.08 -13.63 -0.76
CA SER A 179 -17.37 -14.31 -0.89
C SER A 179 -17.68 -14.70 -2.34
N TYR A 180 -16.91 -14.15 -3.30
CA TYR A 180 -17.13 -14.24 -4.76
C TYR A 180 -18.47 -13.67 -5.23
N VAL A 181 -19.13 -12.86 -4.40
CA VAL A 181 -20.32 -12.10 -4.78
C VAL A 181 -19.88 -10.68 -5.16
N PRO A 182 -20.14 -10.21 -6.40
CA PRO A 182 -19.78 -8.85 -6.78
C PRO A 182 -20.34 -7.81 -5.80
N ARG A 183 -19.52 -6.81 -5.45
CA ARG A 183 -19.91 -5.70 -4.55
C ARG A 183 -20.33 -6.13 -3.13
N SER A 184 -19.83 -7.26 -2.65
CA SER A 184 -20.09 -7.81 -1.31
C SER A 184 -19.39 -7.09 -0.17
N PHE A 185 -18.27 -6.39 -0.41
CA PHE A 185 -17.51 -5.74 0.66
C PHE A 185 -18.33 -4.59 1.25
N GLU A 186 -18.74 -4.75 2.50
CA GLU A 186 -19.46 -3.74 3.28
C GLU A 186 -18.51 -2.65 3.80
N LEU A 187 -17.87 -1.94 2.85
CA LEU A 187 -16.96 -0.83 3.09
C LEU A 187 -17.53 0.43 2.44
N SER A 188 -17.61 1.52 3.21
CA SER A 188 -18.05 2.85 2.75
C SER A 188 -16.88 3.79 2.43
N ILE A 189 -15.70 3.22 2.16
CA ILE A 189 -14.48 3.95 1.86
C ILE A 189 -14.01 3.64 0.44
N PRO A 190 -13.34 4.58 -0.24
CA PRO A 190 -12.77 4.37 -1.57
C PRO A 190 -11.72 3.25 -1.56
N ILE A 191 -11.78 2.38 -2.57
CA ILE A 191 -10.87 1.23 -2.73
C ILE A 191 -10.04 1.33 -4.02
N GLY A 192 -8.72 1.32 -3.90
CA GLY A 192 -7.79 1.32 -5.03
C GLY A 192 -7.01 0.01 -5.10
N ILE A 193 -7.04 -0.68 -6.23
CA ILE A 193 -6.34 -1.96 -6.39
C ILE A 193 -5.37 -1.86 -7.56
N VAL A 194 -4.11 -2.22 -7.32
CA VAL A 194 -3.08 -2.32 -8.36
C VAL A 194 -2.71 -3.79 -8.52
N GLY A 195 -3.24 -4.45 -9.55
CA GLY A 195 -2.88 -5.82 -9.88
C GLY A 195 -1.62 -5.92 -10.74
N THR A 196 -1.05 -7.12 -10.88
CA THR A 196 0.05 -7.38 -11.82
C THR A 196 -0.35 -8.41 -12.88
N GLY A 197 0.10 -8.23 -14.12
CA GLY A 197 -0.35 -9.04 -15.26
C GLY A 197 0.32 -10.42 -15.39
N LEU A 198 1.36 -10.69 -14.60
CA LEU A 198 2.09 -11.98 -14.62
C LEU A 198 1.93 -12.79 -13.32
N SER A 199 1.19 -12.30 -12.32
CA SER A 199 1.07 -12.97 -11.01
C SER A 199 0.29 -14.29 -11.02
N ASN A 200 -0.59 -14.48 -12.01
CA ASN A 200 -1.29 -15.74 -12.26
C ASN A 200 -0.46 -16.75 -13.09
N ARG A 201 0.75 -16.38 -13.50
CA ARG A 201 1.65 -17.26 -14.26
C ARG A 201 2.64 -17.97 -13.33
N LYS A 202 2.93 -19.24 -13.64
CA LYS A 202 3.95 -20.03 -12.93
C LYS A 202 5.36 -19.49 -13.21
N SER A 203 6.22 -19.56 -12.20
CA SER A 203 7.68 -19.43 -12.39
C SER A 203 8.29 -20.82 -12.45
N GLY A 204 8.79 -21.23 -13.63
CA GLY A 204 9.33 -22.57 -13.83
C GLY A 204 8.31 -23.70 -13.55
N CYS A 205 8.82 -24.91 -13.33
CA CYS A 205 7.99 -26.13 -13.18
C CYS A 205 7.53 -26.38 -11.73
N PHE A 206 8.26 -25.87 -10.73
CA PHE A 206 8.15 -26.35 -9.34
C PHE A 206 7.25 -25.51 -8.42
N PHE A 207 6.91 -24.26 -8.78
CA PHE A 207 6.11 -23.39 -7.92
C PHE A 207 4.77 -23.02 -8.61
N PRO A 208 3.62 -23.19 -7.91
CA PRO A 208 2.35 -22.68 -8.41
C PRO A 208 2.39 -21.14 -8.49
N PRO A 209 1.47 -20.51 -9.23
CA PRO A 209 1.37 -19.05 -9.24
C PRO A 209 1.11 -18.51 -7.84
N LEU A 210 1.63 -17.32 -7.53
CA LEU A 210 1.38 -16.67 -6.24
C LEU A 210 0.00 -16.02 -6.16
N ALA A 211 -0.55 -15.61 -7.30
CA ALA A 211 -1.89 -15.03 -7.40
C ALA A 211 -2.68 -15.70 -8.55
N PRO A 212 -3.02 -16.99 -8.41
CA PRO A 212 -3.83 -17.68 -9.42
C PRO A 212 -5.21 -17.04 -9.54
N ASP A 213 -5.84 -17.26 -10.69
CA ASP A 213 -7.21 -16.80 -10.95
C ASP A 213 -8.18 -17.37 -9.89
N GLY A 214 -9.15 -16.55 -9.48
CA GLY A 214 -10.05 -16.87 -8.36
C GLY A 214 -9.49 -16.57 -6.98
N PHE A 215 -8.23 -16.12 -6.84
CA PHE A 215 -7.67 -15.71 -5.53
C PHE A 215 -6.87 -14.41 -5.59
N ASN A 216 -6.87 -13.72 -6.73
CA ASN A 216 -5.97 -12.61 -7.03
C ASN A 216 -6.68 -11.25 -6.96
N SER A 217 -5.96 -10.21 -7.38
CA SER A 217 -6.41 -8.82 -7.34
C SER A 217 -7.72 -8.52 -8.07
N SER A 218 -8.12 -9.31 -9.07
CA SER A 218 -9.41 -9.10 -9.74
C SER A 218 -10.60 -9.47 -8.85
N GLU A 219 -10.48 -10.50 -8.00
CA GLU A 219 -11.55 -10.88 -7.07
C GLU A 219 -11.78 -9.81 -6.02
N PHE A 220 -10.70 -9.25 -5.47
CA PHE A 220 -10.79 -8.13 -4.54
C PHE A 220 -11.48 -6.92 -5.19
N PHE A 221 -11.21 -6.65 -6.47
CA PHE A 221 -11.88 -5.56 -7.19
C PHE A 221 -13.35 -5.85 -7.48
N ASN A 222 -13.68 -7.09 -7.85
CA ASN A 222 -15.05 -7.53 -8.10
C ASN A 222 -15.94 -7.36 -6.87
N GLU A 223 -15.42 -7.70 -5.69
CA GLU A 223 -16.15 -7.60 -4.41
C GLU A 223 -16.19 -6.16 -3.83
N SER A 224 -15.33 -5.25 -4.29
CA SER A 224 -15.27 -3.86 -3.80
C SER A 224 -16.48 -3.04 -4.26
N LYS A 225 -17.14 -2.30 -3.35
CA LYS A 225 -18.18 -1.32 -3.73
C LYS A 225 -17.56 -0.04 -4.31
N PRO A 226 -18.26 0.68 -5.21
CA PRO A 226 -17.86 2.03 -5.60
C PRO A 226 -17.82 2.99 -4.39
N PRO A 227 -16.95 4.01 -4.40
CA PRO A 227 -15.99 4.32 -5.46
C PRO A 227 -14.77 3.39 -5.41
N CYS A 228 -14.47 2.74 -6.55
CA CYS A 228 -13.37 1.78 -6.62
C CYS A 228 -12.62 1.83 -7.95
N CYS A 229 -11.31 1.64 -7.91
CA CYS A 229 -10.44 1.63 -9.08
C CYS A 229 -9.54 0.39 -9.13
N TYR A 230 -9.29 -0.10 -10.34
CA TYR A 230 -8.40 -1.20 -10.66
C TYR A 230 -7.41 -0.78 -11.75
N PHE A 231 -6.12 -0.96 -11.47
CA PHE A 231 -5.03 -0.69 -12.40
C PHE A 231 -4.20 -1.97 -12.53
N ARG A 232 -4.07 -2.55 -13.71
CA ARG A 232 -3.25 -3.76 -13.90
C ARG A 232 -1.92 -3.44 -14.54
N ALA A 233 -0.81 -3.57 -13.81
CA ALA A 233 0.55 -3.44 -14.36
C ALA A 233 0.83 -4.59 -15.33
N LYS A 234 0.61 -4.35 -16.62
CA LYS A 234 0.42 -5.38 -17.65
C LYS A 234 1.57 -6.39 -17.74
N ASP A 235 2.80 -5.88 -17.76
CA ASP A 235 3.99 -6.67 -18.08
C ASP A 235 4.85 -6.99 -16.85
N TYR A 236 4.29 -6.88 -15.65
CA TYR A 236 4.99 -7.04 -14.38
C TYR A 236 4.44 -8.19 -13.55
N GLY A 237 5.30 -8.75 -12.71
CA GLY A 237 5.02 -9.85 -11.79
C GLY A 237 4.71 -9.43 -10.37
N HIS A 238 4.19 -10.37 -9.61
CA HIS A 238 3.74 -10.18 -8.22
C HIS A 238 4.78 -9.48 -7.34
N CYS A 239 6.03 -9.97 -7.35
CA CYS A 239 7.11 -9.41 -6.53
C CYS A 239 7.90 -8.28 -7.22
N ASP A 240 7.50 -7.83 -8.41
CA ASP A 240 8.25 -6.78 -9.13
C ASP A 240 8.15 -5.40 -8.46
N VAL A 241 7.24 -5.25 -7.49
CA VAL A 241 7.10 -4.06 -6.63
C VAL A 241 8.16 -4.01 -5.51
N LEU A 242 8.86 -5.11 -5.25
CA LEU A 242 9.90 -5.15 -4.21
C LEU A 242 11.19 -4.42 -4.65
N ASP A 243 11.97 -3.98 -3.67
CA ASP A 243 13.29 -3.38 -3.88
C ASP A 243 14.28 -4.40 -4.48
N GLU A 244 15.19 -3.91 -5.33
CA GLU A 244 16.00 -4.77 -6.23
C GLU A 244 16.94 -5.74 -5.51
N SER A 245 17.40 -5.38 -4.31
CA SER A 245 18.35 -6.17 -3.51
C SER A 245 17.84 -7.55 -3.06
N LYS A 246 16.60 -7.92 -3.42
CA LYS A 246 15.90 -9.15 -3.00
C LYS A 246 15.20 -9.89 -4.14
N LEU A 247 15.29 -9.40 -5.39
CA LEU A 247 14.65 -10.02 -6.56
C LEU A 247 15.16 -11.44 -6.85
N GLY A 248 16.40 -11.76 -6.49
CA GLY A 248 17.00 -13.08 -6.71
C GLY A 248 16.34 -14.22 -5.93
N LEU A 249 15.66 -13.94 -4.81
CA LEU A 249 14.84 -14.94 -4.09
C LEU A 249 13.40 -14.98 -4.63
N ALA A 250 12.87 -13.81 -5.03
CA ALA A 250 11.54 -13.68 -5.58
C ALA A 250 11.40 -14.32 -6.98
N SER A 251 12.45 -14.30 -7.80
CA SER A 251 12.44 -14.84 -9.16
C SER A 251 12.22 -16.36 -9.22
N TRP A 252 12.56 -17.09 -8.15
CA TRP A 252 12.31 -18.53 -8.06
C TRP A 252 10.84 -18.85 -7.83
N VAL A 253 10.10 -17.95 -7.18
CA VAL A 253 8.75 -18.21 -6.67
C VAL A 253 7.67 -17.56 -7.54
N CYS A 254 7.99 -16.45 -8.23
CA CYS A 254 7.02 -15.74 -9.07
C CYS A 254 7.58 -15.37 -10.44
N LYS A 255 6.69 -15.34 -11.43
CA LYS A 255 7.05 -14.90 -12.77
C LYS A 255 7.30 -13.40 -12.74
N SER A 256 8.55 -13.00 -13.00
CA SER A 256 8.92 -11.59 -13.15
C SER A 256 8.78 -11.11 -14.60
N GLY A 257 8.43 -9.83 -14.75
CA GLY A 257 8.41 -9.14 -16.04
C GLY A 257 9.80 -8.83 -16.57
N LYS A 258 9.91 -8.53 -17.88
CA LYS A 258 11.18 -8.04 -18.47
C LYS A 258 11.39 -6.53 -18.28
N GLY A 259 10.35 -5.81 -17.88
CA GLY A 259 10.40 -4.36 -17.68
C GLY A 259 11.25 -3.93 -16.47
N CYS A 260 11.72 -2.68 -16.51
CA CYS A 260 12.49 -2.04 -15.45
C CYS A 260 11.68 -1.99 -14.14
N LYS A 261 12.27 -2.45 -13.03
CA LYS A 261 11.61 -2.55 -11.73
C LYS A 261 11.50 -1.22 -11.00
N GLU A 262 12.44 -0.32 -11.24
CA GLU A 262 12.31 1.08 -10.80
C GLU A 262 11.07 1.73 -11.41
N LYS A 263 10.88 1.59 -12.73
CA LYS A 263 9.67 2.07 -13.42
C LYS A 263 8.39 1.43 -12.85
N MET A 264 8.43 0.14 -12.50
CA MET A 264 7.31 -0.51 -11.80
C MET A 264 6.98 0.17 -10.48
N ARG A 265 7.96 0.33 -9.59
CA ARG A 265 7.77 0.92 -8.27
C ARG A 265 7.29 2.36 -8.36
N ARG A 266 7.82 3.13 -9.31
CA ARG A 266 7.38 4.50 -9.61
C ARG A 266 5.96 4.55 -10.17
N GLY A 267 5.63 3.65 -11.09
CA GLY A 267 4.29 3.50 -11.66
C GLY A 267 3.25 3.21 -10.58
N VAL A 268 3.49 2.17 -9.78
CA VAL A 268 2.59 1.80 -8.66
C VAL A 268 2.54 2.91 -7.61
N GLY A 269 3.69 3.47 -7.22
CA GLY A 269 3.77 4.57 -6.26
C GLY A 269 2.97 5.80 -6.71
N GLY A 270 3.04 6.16 -7.99
CA GLY A 270 2.26 7.25 -8.54
C GLY A 270 0.75 6.99 -8.57
N VAL A 271 0.31 5.77 -8.87
CA VAL A 271 -1.11 5.40 -8.75
C VAL A 271 -1.59 5.51 -7.30
N VAL A 272 -0.80 5.03 -6.33
CA VAL A 272 -1.11 5.15 -4.90
C VAL A 272 -1.24 6.61 -4.50
N VAL A 273 -0.28 7.47 -4.89
CA VAL A 273 -0.30 8.90 -4.58
C VAL A 273 -1.51 9.59 -5.23
N ALA A 274 -1.77 9.35 -6.52
CA ALA A 274 -2.91 9.94 -7.23
C ALA A 274 -4.25 9.58 -6.55
N PHE A 275 -4.40 8.30 -6.17
CA PHE A 275 -5.58 7.83 -5.46
C PHE A 275 -5.74 8.49 -4.08
N LEU A 276 -4.66 8.58 -3.30
CA LEU A 276 -4.70 9.21 -1.98
C LEU A 276 -4.95 10.73 -2.06
N LYS A 277 -4.39 11.42 -3.05
CA LYS A 277 -4.66 12.85 -3.31
C LYS A 277 -6.13 13.09 -3.64
N ALA A 278 -6.69 12.27 -4.53
CA ALA A 278 -8.10 12.35 -4.89
C ALA A 278 -9.01 12.16 -3.67
N TYR A 279 -8.89 11.03 -2.96
CA TYR A 279 -9.87 10.64 -1.96
C TYR A 279 -9.61 11.16 -0.53
N LEU A 280 -8.37 11.54 -0.19
CA LEU A 280 -8.07 12.18 1.10
C LEU A 280 -7.87 13.70 0.98
N GLY A 281 -7.44 14.18 -0.19
CA GLY A 281 -7.17 15.59 -0.47
C GLY A 281 -8.29 16.32 -1.21
N GLY A 282 -9.13 15.60 -1.96
CA GLY A 282 -10.10 16.19 -2.89
C GLY A 282 -9.50 16.56 -4.25
N GLU A 283 -8.26 16.15 -4.52
CA GLU A 283 -7.50 16.53 -5.71
C GLU A 283 -7.64 15.48 -6.83
N PHE A 284 -8.75 15.62 -7.58
CA PHE A 284 -9.10 15.00 -8.87
C PHE A 284 -7.96 14.64 -9.85
N GLN A 285 -7.14 15.65 -10.13
CA GLN A 285 -6.62 15.81 -11.48
C GLN A 285 -5.57 14.74 -11.83
N ASP A 286 -4.76 14.32 -10.85
CA ASP A 286 -3.75 13.28 -11.06
C ASP A 286 -4.42 11.92 -11.30
N LEU A 287 -5.46 11.57 -10.53
CA LEU A 287 -6.15 10.29 -10.71
C LEU A 287 -6.88 10.23 -12.06
N GLU A 288 -7.55 11.30 -12.46
CA GLU A 288 -8.19 11.39 -13.78
C GLU A 288 -7.18 11.35 -14.92
N GLY A 289 -5.99 11.96 -14.74
CA GLY A 289 -4.88 11.90 -15.69
C GLY A 289 -4.40 10.47 -15.94
N VAL A 290 -4.23 9.69 -14.87
CA VAL A 290 -3.90 8.26 -14.96
C VAL A 290 -5.02 7.45 -15.61
N VAL A 291 -6.28 7.67 -15.23
CA VAL A 291 -7.43 6.90 -15.74
C VAL A 291 -7.69 7.14 -17.22
N CYS A 292 -7.56 8.40 -17.68
CA CYS A 292 -7.77 8.75 -19.08
C CYS A 292 -6.52 8.49 -19.96
N GLY A 293 -5.42 7.98 -19.40
CA GLY A 293 -4.15 7.80 -20.11
C GLY A 293 -3.53 9.12 -20.60
N LYS A 294 -3.90 10.24 -19.98
CA LYS A 294 -3.34 11.57 -20.27
C LYS A 294 -1.97 11.74 -19.62
N ASP A 295 -1.75 11.10 -18.48
CA ASP A 295 -0.44 11.06 -17.84
C ASP A 295 0.41 9.93 -18.42
N VAL A 296 1.68 10.23 -18.70
CA VAL A 296 2.65 9.23 -19.17
C VAL A 296 3.17 8.45 -17.98
N ALA A 297 2.39 7.44 -17.57
CA ALA A 297 2.86 6.46 -16.59
C ALA A 297 4.15 5.79 -17.10
N PRO A 298 5.13 5.50 -16.21
CA PRO A 298 6.39 4.88 -16.61
C PRO A 298 6.24 3.40 -17.03
N ILE A 299 5.04 2.85 -16.87
CA ILE A 299 4.65 1.48 -17.22
C ILE A 299 3.25 1.47 -17.82
N THR A 300 2.92 0.40 -18.54
CA THR A 300 1.58 0.17 -19.08
C THR A 300 0.64 -0.37 -18.00
N PHE A 301 -0.43 0.37 -17.72
CA PHE A 301 -1.58 -0.12 -16.97
C PHE A 301 -2.68 -0.54 -17.95
N ASP A 302 -3.08 -1.81 -17.92
CA ASP A 302 -4.08 -2.36 -18.84
C ASP A 302 -4.68 -3.68 -18.28
N PRO A 303 -5.97 -3.70 -17.88
CA PRO A 303 -6.92 -2.58 -17.97
C PRO A 303 -6.73 -1.54 -16.86
N VAL A 304 -7.33 -0.37 -17.08
CA VAL A 304 -7.62 0.64 -16.05
C VAL A 304 -9.14 0.78 -15.95
N ILE A 305 -9.70 0.54 -14.77
CA ILE A 305 -11.14 0.55 -14.53
C ILE A 305 -11.41 1.37 -13.27
N CYS A 306 -12.22 2.42 -13.36
CA CYS A 306 -12.69 3.16 -12.19
C CYS A 306 -14.20 3.28 -12.24
N ILE A 307 -14.85 2.97 -11.11
CA ILE A 307 -16.30 3.01 -10.94
C ILE A 307 -16.56 4.06 -9.86
N LYS A 308 -17.28 5.10 -10.24
CA LYS A 308 -17.69 6.19 -9.34
C LYS A 308 -18.95 5.77 -8.57
N GLU A 309 -19.26 6.49 -7.50
CA GLU A 309 -20.54 6.36 -6.77
C GLU A 309 -21.76 6.56 -7.67
#